data_AF-A0A1G9D8T6-F1
#
_entry.id   AF-A0A1G9D8T6-F1
#
_cell.length_a   1.000
_cell.length_b   1.000
_cell.length_c   1.000
_cell.angle_alpha   90.00
_cell.angle_beta   90.00
_cell.angle_gamma   90.00
#
_symmetry.space_group_name_H-M   'P 1'
#
loop_
_entity.id
_entity.type
_entity.pdbx_description
1 polymer ?
#
loop_
_entity_poly.entity_id
_entity_poly.type
_entity_poly.pdbx_seq_one_letter_code
_entity_poly.pdbx_strand_id
1 'polypeptide(L)'
;MPFAELAGEAAYREDRPAHTLDQIVELVSLGRLVVAVGAGVTERIGDTVVAVPVPDVPATRLVPAWPDDGANAARTLFARAVATDGDDLERAS
;
A
#
# COMPACT_ATOMS: atom_id res chain seq x y z
N MET A 1 4.63 -6.17 -14.33
CA MET A 1 4.84 -4.93 -15.09
C MET A 1 5.93 -4.13 -14.38
N PRO A 2 6.98 -3.64 -15.05
CA PRO A 2 7.97 -2.76 -14.44
C PRO A 2 7.38 -1.37 -14.14
N PHE A 3 7.90 -0.67 -13.12
CA PHE A 3 7.43 0.64 -12.70
C PHE A 3 7.54 1.69 -13.81
N ALA A 4 8.57 1.61 -14.65
CA ALA A 4 8.74 2.50 -15.80
C ALA A 4 7.58 2.39 -16.81
N GLU A 5 7.00 1.21 -16.97
CA GLU A 5 5.83 0.98 -17.82
C GLU A 5 4.57 1.53 -17.16
N LEU A 6 4.39 1.28 -15.86
CA LEU A 6 3.30 1.87 -15.06
C LEU A 6 3.31 3.40 -15.09
N ALA A 7 4.49 4.02 -14.98
CA ALA A 7 4.65 5.47 -15.01
C ALA A 7 4.24 6.10 -16.35
N GLY A 8 4.22 5.31 -17.43
CA GLY A 8 3.75 5.73 -18.76
C GLY A 8 2.23 5.67 -18.94
N GLU A 9 1.49 5.05 -18.01
CA GLU A 9 0.03 4.91 -18.11
C GLU A 9 -0.68 6.25 -17.97
N ALA A 10 -1.58 6.57 -18.91
CA ALA A 10 -2.25 7.87 -18.97
C ALA A 10 -3.09 8.16 -17.70
N ALA A 11 -3.59 7.11 -17.06
CA ALA A 11 -4.39 7.15 -15.84
C ALA A 11 -3.55 7.02 -14.55
N TYR A 12 -2.24 6.81 -14.64
CA TYR A 12 -1.36 6.76 -13.48
C TYR A 12 -0.91 8.16 -13.05
N ARG A 13 -0.84 8.39 -11.74
CA ARG A 13 -0.35 9.63 -11.13
C ARG A 13 0.57 9.27 -9.98
N GLU A 14 1.75 9.89 -9.96
CA GLU A 14 2.75 9.69 -8.90
C GLU A 14 2.33 10.35 -7.58
N ASP A 15 1.71 11.52 -7.67
CA ASP A 15 1.15 12.20 -6.50
C ASP A 15 -0.08 11.48 -5.96
N ARG A 16 -0.18 11.42 -4.64
CA ARG A 16 -1.36 10.88 -3.95
C ARG A 16 -2.60 11.68 -4.41
N PRO A 17 -3.61 11.02 -5.01
CA PRO A 17 -4.84 11.70 -5.36
C PRO A 17 -5.52 12.25 -4.11
N ALA A 18 -6.14 13.43 -4.21
CA ALA A 18 -6.92 14.07 -3.15
C ALA A 18 -8.29 13.39 -2.92
N HIS A 19 -8.30 12.05 -2.93
CA HIS A 19 -9.47 11.20 -2.82
C HIS A 19 -9.37 10.32 -1.57
N THR A 20 -10.52 9.99 -1.00
CA THR A 20 -10.59 8.96 0.06
C THR A 20 -10.25 7.60 -0.52
N LEU A 21 -9.92 6.62 0.34
CA LEU A 21 -9.63 5.26 -0.13
C LEU A 21 -10.84 4.67 -0.89
N ASP A 22 -12.06 4.87 -0.39
CA ASP A 22 -13.27 4.37 -1.06
C ASP A 22 -13.48 5.00 -2.44
N GLN A 23 -13.21 6.31 -2.57
CA GLN A 23 -13.25 7.01 -3.87
C GLN A 23 -12.17 6.49 -4.83
N ILE A 24 -10.97 6.19 -4.31
CA ILE A 24 -9.90 5.58 -5.12
C ILE A 24 -10.35 4.21 -5.64
N VAL A 25 -10.94 3.37 -4.78
CA VAL A 25 -11.45 2.04 -5.17
C VAL A 25 -12.54 2.16 -6.23
N GLU A 26 -13.46 3.11 -6.09
CA GLU A 26 -14.50 3.39 -7.09
C GLU A 26 -13.90 3.81 -8.45
N LEU A 27 -12.94 4.74 -8.45
CA LEU A 27 -12.31 5.22 -9.68
C LEU A 27 -11.49 4.14 -10.40
N VAL A 28 -10.81 3.27 -9.64
CA VAL A 28 -10.09 2.11 -10.19
C VAL A 28 -11.09 1.11 -10.78
N SER A 29 -12.21 0.84 -10.09
CA SER A 29 -13.27 -0.05 -10.59
C SER A 29 -13.94 0.47 -11.87
N LEU A 30 -13.99 1.80 -12.04
CA LEU A 30 -14.49 2.45 -13.26
C LEU A 30 -13.43 2.55 -14.38
N GLY A 31 -12.21 2.06 -14.16
CA GLY A 31 -11.10 2.17 -15.13
C GLY A 31 -10.61 3.62 -15.35
N ARG A 32 -10.88 4.52 -14.39
CA ARG A 32 -10.54 5.95 -14.49
C ARG A 32 -9.25 6.33 -13.78
N LEU A 33 -8.66 5.39 -13.04
CA LEU A 33 -7.46 5.61 -12.25
C LEU A 33 -6.64 4.32 -12.20
N VAL A 34 -5.32 4.43 -12.33
CA VAL A 34 -4.36 3.36 -12.05
C VAL A 34 -3.55 3.78 -10.82
N VAL A 35 -3.44 2.90 -9.83
CA VAL A 35 -2.70 3.13 -8.59
C VAL A 35 -1.72 2.00 -8.30
N ALA A 36 -0.53 2.34 -7.81
CA ALA A 36 0.34 1.39 -7.14
C ALA A 36 -0.02 1.34 -5.65
N VAL A 37 -0.24 0.15 -5.11
CA VAL A 37 -0.57 -0.07 -3.70
C VAL A 37 0.27 -1.21 -3.13
N GLY A 38 0.47 -1.19 -1.82
CA GLY A 38 1.02 -2.35 -1.11
C GLY A 38 0.08 -3.56 -1.25
N ALA A 39 0.66 -4.77 -1.26
CA ALA A 39 -0.07 -6.02 -1.51
C ALA A 39 -1.30 -6.22 -0.59
N GLY A 40 -1.25 -5.74 0.65
CA GLY A 40 -2.35 -5.84 1.62
C GLY A 40 -3.62 -5.05 1.27
N VAL A 41 -3.62 -4.21 0.23
CA VAL A 41 -4.81 -3.48 -0.21
C VAL A 41 -5.69 -4.33 -1.15
N THR A 42 -5.14 -5.38 -1.75
CA THR A 42 -5.83 -6.20 -2.77
C THR A 42 -7.16 -6.78 -2.28
N GLU A 43 -7.28 -7.14 -1.00
CA GLU A 43 -8.54 -7.62 -0.40
C GLU A 43 -9.68 -6.59 -0.44
N ARG A 44 -9.38 -5.29 -0.57
CA ARG A 44 -10.39 -4.21 -0.55
C ARG A 44 -10.84 -3.75 -1.94
N ILE A 45 -10.15 -4.16 -3.00
CA ILE A 45 -10.39 -3.63 -4.36
C ILE A 45 -11.50 -4.42 -5.09
N GLY A 46 -11.87 -5.61 -4.58
CA GLY A 46 -12.95 -6.44 -5.12
C GLY A 46 -12.61 -7.10 -6.47
N ASP A 47 -13.48 -8.00 -6.94
CA ASP A 47 -13.20 -8.88 -8.10
C ASP A 47 -13.23 -8.16 -9.47
N THR A 48 -13.66 -6.89 -9.50
CA THR A 48 -13.78 -6.10 -10.74
C THR A 48 -12.46 -5.50 -11.20
N VAL A 49 -11.39 -5.64 -10.43
CA VAL A 49 -10.07 -5.06 -10.72
C VAL A 49 -9.01 -6.15 -10.71
N VAL A 50 -8.15 -6.14 -11.71
CA VAL A 50 -7.00 -7.05 -11.78
C VAL A 50 -5.80 -6.38 -11.13
N ALA A 51 -5.27 -6.99 -10.07
CA ALA A 51 -3.99 -6.58 -9.49
C ALA A 51 -2.84 -7.09 -10.37
N VAL A 52 -1.98 -6.18 -10.82
CA VAL A 52 -0.78 -6.51 -11.60
C VAL A 52 0.45 -6.30 -10.71
N PRO A 53 1.32 -7.30 -10.52
CA PRO A 53 2.52 -7.14 -9.72
C PRO A 53 3.52 -6.17 -10.37
N VAL A 54 4.05 -5.25 -9.58
CA VAL A 54 5.07 -4.26 -9.96
C VAL A 54 6.29 -4.43 -9.03
N PRO A 55 7.29 -5.24 -9.44
CA PRO A 55 8.33 -5.75 -8.53
C PRO A 55 9.44 -4.75 -8.19
N ASP A 56 9.57 -3.68 -8.97
CA ASP A 56 10.65 -2.68 -8.92
C ASP A 56 10.24 -1.36 -8.25
N VAL A 57 9.05 -1.33 -7.62
CA VAL A 57 8.62 -0.19 -6.79
C VAL A 57 9.25 -0.29 -5.41
N PRO A 58 9.90 0.78 -4.90
CA PRO A 58 10.38 0.80 -3.53
C PRO A 58 9.25 0.50 -2.54
N ALA A 59 9.50 -0.41 -1.59
CA ALA A 59 8.51 -0.75 -0.58
C ALA A 59 8.06 0.49 0.18
N THR A 60 6.74 0.65 0.36
CA THR A 60 6.19 1.74 1.17
C THR A 60 6.56 1.49 2.63
N ARG A 61 7.41 2.35 3.21
CA ARG A 61 7.74 2.28 4.64
C ARG A 61 6.61 2.86 5.47
N LEU A 62 5.88 2.01 6.18
CA LEU A 62 4.90 2.43 7.17
C LEU A 62 5.56 2.46 8.55
N VAL A 63 5.46 3.59 9.25
CA VAL A 63 5.94 3.74 10.63
C VAL A 63 4.72 3.98 11.52
N PRO A 64 4.33 3.01 12.35
CA PRO A 64 3.26 3.24 13.31
C PRO A 64 3.73 4.29 14.33
N ALA A 65 2.92 5.33 14.53
CA ALA A 65 3.21 6.42 15.46
C ALA A 65 2.01 6.60 16.39
N TRP A 66 2.30 6.86 17.67
CA TRP A 66 1.31 7.17 18.69
C TRP A 66 1.66 8.47 19.40
N PRO A 67 0.66 9.18 19.96
CA PRO A 67 0.91 10.28 20.89
C PRO A 67 1.75 9.81 22.09
N ASP A 68 2.47 10.74 22.72
CA ASP A 68 3.25 10.48 23.93
C ASP A 68 2.36 10.60 25.19
N ASP A 69 1.38 9.69 25.32
CA ASP A 69 0.48 9.57 26.47
C ASP A 69 0.93 8.48 27.47
N GLY A 70 2.24 8.20 27.50
CA GLY A 70 2.86 7.26 28.44
C GLY A 70 2.93 5.81 27.94
N ALA A 71 3.46 4.94 28.80
CA ALA A 71 3.71 3.54 28.47
C ALA A 71 2.39 2.78 28.26
N ASN A 72 2.22 2.18 27.08
CA ASN A 72 1.05 1.38 26.73
C ASN A 72 1.50 0.01 26.21
N ALA A 73 1.21 -1.03 27.00
CA ALA A 73 1.63 -2.40 26.69
C ALA A 73 1.07 -2.90 25.35
N ALA A 74 -0.14 -2.50 24.97
CA ALA A 74 -0.73 -2.90 23.68
C ALA A 74 0.05 -2.31 22.51
N ARG A 75 0.55 -1.07 22.61
CA ARG A 75 1.40 -0.45 21.58
C ARG A 75 2.74 -1.16 21.45
N THR A 76 3.35 -1.52 22.57
CA THR A 76 4.61 -2.27 22.57
C THR A 76 4.44 -3.65 21.95
N LEU A 77 3.36 -4.36 22.27
CA LEU A 77 3.05 -5.67 21.68
C LEU A 77 2.78 -5.55 20.18
N PHE A 78 2.01 -4.55 19.75
CA PHE A 78 1.76 -4.29 18.34
C PHE A 78 3.06 -3.99 17.58
N ALA A 79 3.91 -3.09 18.10
CA ALA A 79 5.19 -2.76 17.46
C ALA A 79 6.10 -3.98 17.29
N ARG A 80 6.13 -4.89 18.29
CA ARG A 80 6.88 -6.15 18.18
C ARG A 80 6.31 -7.09 17.13
N ALA A 81 4.99 -7.26 17.11
CA ALA A 81 4.32 -8.10 16.12
C ALA A 81 4.65 -7.64 14.69
N VAL A 82 4.54 -6.33 14.43
CA VAL A 82 4.85 -5.72 13.14
C VAL A 82 6.34 -5.84 12.78
N ALA A 83 7.25 -5.70 13.75
CA ALA A 83 8.68 -5.87 13.50
C ALA A 83 9.08 -7.31 13.14
N THR A 84 8.32 -8.30 13.62
CA THR A 84 8.58 -9.71 13.30
C THR A 84 8.17 -10.05 11.86
N ASP A 85 7.06 -9.46 11.39
CA ASP A 85 6.53 -9.61 10.03
C ASP A 85 7.43 -8.90 8.98
N GLY A 86 8.12 -7.83 9.39
CA GLY A 86 9.05 -7.09 8.54
C GLY A 86 10.37 -7.82 8.23
N ASP A 87 10.85 -8.69 9.14
CA ASP A 87 12.12 -9.43 8.98
C ASP A 87 12.01 -10.56 7.94
N ASP A 88 10.81 -11.12 7.75
CA ASP A 88 10.52 -12.13 6.71
C ASP A 88 10.41 -11.52 5.31
N LEU A 89 9.93 -10.27 5.20
CA LEU A 89 9.88 -9.52 3.95
C LEU A 89 11.28 -9.08 3.47
N GLU A 90 12.21 -8.78 4.39
CA GLU A 90 13.58 -8.38 4.05
C GLU A 90 14.45 -9.59 3.62
N ARG A 91 14.17 -10.80 4.12
CA ARG A 91 14.88 -12.04 3.71
C ARG A 91 14.47 -12.61 2.35
N ALA A 92 13.33 -12.18 1.82
CA ALA A 92 12.78 -12.70 0.56
C ALA A 92 13.12 -11.83 -0.68
N SER A 93 13.91 -10.77 -0.52
CA SER A 93 14.29 -9.82 -1.60
C SER A 93 15.73 -9.98 -2.07
#